data_AF-A0A821WR20-F1
#
_entry.id   AF-A0A821WR20-F1
#
_cell.length_a   1.000
_cell.length_b   1.000
_cell.length_c   1.000
_cell.angle_alpha   90.00
_cell.angle_beta   90.00
_cell.angle_gamma   90.00
#
_symmetry.space_group_name_H-M   'P 1'
#
loop_
_entity.id
_entity.type
_entity.pdbx_description
1 polymer ?
#
loop_
_entity_poly.entity_id
_entity_poly.type
_entity_poly.pdbx_seq_one_letter_code
_entity_poly.pdbx_strand_id
1 'polypeptide(L)'
;DLRDLDKSPVPGLGVCCPDESNPFVLHCNVLINDGPYRGIMIHLILHIPEDYPLTGPAGNIAPGLEFDSSYHLHIHTDHSPGYSLSTALLQIITFFADPDFGYQPSAESIARLRTMVKNFTCKTCSHTFAKSNPSIVHYTEEQSNKRPVKEETISNEEEERLKSERAHLQLQRELMEKLTCGVTKQNAIEDKICVGYPLLITRDRRGRLWSEIILELISYDAYVAEIQRSGGEKLDFYENMKFRSVTGADYNHWLPLYINADHFRKGQAIIQNSISVIHNGTANGSARYDFTPSMALSVLTTLMNKSAVRLFNGQIHLDRLHGHSPPIVVEKFQNRLRAIKAIDKYSIFIDAIQLTDTIKSPNDMIDLIKRSVHVSNKQGYTNIVSNG
;
A
#
# COMPACT_ATOMS: atom_id res chain seq x y z
N ASP A 1 4.36 -15.29 12.92
CA ASP A 1 3.34 -14.44 13.60
C ASP A 1 3.33 -14.57 15.11
N LEU A 2 2.74 -15.59 15.74
CA LEU A 2 2.71 -15.68 17.22
C LEU A 2 4.12 -15.66 17.85
N ARG A 3 5.05 -16.46 17.33
CA ARG A 3 6.45 -16.44 17.77
C ARG A 3 7.13 -15.09 17.57
N ASP A 4 6.70 -14.31 16.58
CA ASP A 4 7.27 -12.99 16.31
C ASP A 4 6.69 -11.95 17.28
N LEU A 5 5.41 -12.07 17.63
CA LEU A 5 4.78 -11.32 18.72
C LEU A 5 5.41 -11.66 20.08
N ASP A 6 5.82 -12.91 20.32
CA ASP A 6 6.52 -13.28 21.56
C ASP A 6 7.92 -12.65 21.64
N LYS A 7 8.63 -12.58 20.50
CA LYS A 7 9.96 -11.96 20.42
C LYS A 7 9.90 -10.43 20.47
N SER A 8 8.87 -9.86 19.84
CA SER A 8 8.67 -8.43 19.67
C SER A 8 7.25 -8.04 20.07
N PRO A 9 6.94 -8.08 21.38
CA PRO A 9 5.59 -7.82 21.84
C PRO A 9 5.17 -6.39 21.58
N VAL A 10 3.90 -6.22 21.22
CA VAL A 10 3.32 -4.90 20.98
C VAL A 10 2.72 -4.37 22.29
N PRO A 11 3.13 -3.18 22.76
CA PRO A 11 2.57 -2.58 23.96
C PRO A 11 1.05 -2.41 23.88
N GLY A 12 0.35 -2.77 24.96
CA GLY A 12 -1.11 -2.75 25.02
C GLY A 12 -1.78 -3.99 24.41
N LEU A 13 -1.02 -4.95 23.87
CA LEU A 13 -1.55 -6.20 23.36
C LEU A 13 -1.11 -7.41 24.19
N GLY A 14 -1.95 -8.44 24.17
CA GLY A 14 -1.58 -9.81 24.53
C GLY A 14 -2.37 -10.78 23.64
N VAL A 15 -1.72 -11.80 23.09
CA VAL A 15 -2.33 -12.77 22.15
C VAL A 15 -2.02 -14.19 22.57
N CYS A 16 -3.04 -15.05 22.74
CA CYS A 16 -2.85 -16.47 23.04
C CYS A 16 -3.65 -17.36 22.09
N CYS A 17 -3.21 -18.61 21.98
CA CYS A 17 -3.97 -19.70 21.40
C CYS A 17 -4.56 -20.51 22.55
N PRO A 18 -5.88 -20.42 22.83
CA PRO A 18 -6.48 -21.10 23.99
C PRO A 18 -6.53 -22.63 23.83
N ASP A 19 -6.53 -23.13 22.58
CA ASP A 19 -6.60 -24.53 22.25
C ASP A 19 -5.54 -24.84 21.19
N GLU A 20 -4.45 -25.49 21.61
CA GLU A 20 -3.34 -25.85 20.72
C GLU A 20 -3.76 -26.79 19.58
N SER A 21 -4.88 -27.50 19.72
CA SER A 21 -5.44 -28.33 18.65
C SER A 21 -6.12 -27.51 17.55
N ASN A 22 -6.44 -26.24 17.82
CA ASN A 22 -7.03 -25.31 16.86
C ASN A 22 -6.26 -23.97 16.82
N PRO A 23 -5.10 -23.93 16.14
CA PRO A 23 -4.27 -22.73 16.06
C PRO A 23 -4.89 -21.58 15.24
N PHE A 24 -6.03 -21.84 14.56
CA PHE A 24 -6.74 -20.85 13.76
C PHE A 24 -7.69 -19.96 14.56
N VAL A 25 -7.80 -20.19 15.87
CA VAL A 25 -8.56 -19.33 16.78
C VAL A 25 -7.63 -18.74 17.82
N LEU A 26 -7.47 -17.42 17.80
CA LEU A 26 -6.63 -16.68 18.73
C LEU A 26 -7.49 -15.79 19.62
N HIS A 27 -7.10 -15.67 20.87
CA HIS A 27 -7.71 -14.76 21.83
C HIS A 27 -6.75 -13.60 22.09
N CYS A 28 -7.26 -12.37 21.97
CA CYS A 28 -6.46 -11.16 22.06
C CYS A 28 -7.00 -10.23 23.14
N ASN A 29 -6.10 -9.60 23.88
CA ASN A 29 -6.40 -8.55 24.85
C ASN A 29 -5.85 -7.25 24.30
N VAL A 30 -6.72 -6.26 24.13
CA VAL A 30 -6.38 -4.95 23.59
C VAL A 30 -6.64 -3.89 24.66
N LEU A 31 -5.58 -3.39 25.27
CA LEU A 31 -5.63 -2.25 26.18
C LEU A 31 -5.55 -0.96 25.35
N ILE A 32 -6.62 -0.18 25.40
CA ILE A 32 -6.71 1.09 24.69
C ILE A 32 -5.97 2.16 25.52
N ASN A 33 -4.97 2.80 24.93
CA ASN A 33 -4.08 3.72 25.66
C ASN A 33 -4.41 5.19 25.44
N ASP A 34 -5.26 5.51 24.47
CA ASP A 34 -5.63 6.87 24.10
C ASP A 34 -7.12 6.99 23.77
N GLY A 35 -7.62 8.21 23.60
CA GLY A 35 -8.99 8.49 23.24
C GLY A 35 -10.02 8.29 24.36
N PRO A 36 -11.33 8.32 24.03
CA PRO A 36 -12.40 8.23 25.03
C PRO A 36 -12.44 6.87 25.73
N TYR A 37 -11.94 5.82 25.10
CA TYR A 37 -11.87 4.47 25.63
C TYR A 37 -10.58 4.17 26.41
N ARG A 38 -9.73 5.17 26.67
CA ARG A 38 -8.46 4.99 27.40
C ARG A 38 -8.61 4.20 28.70
N GLY A 39 -7.77 3.18 28.88
CA GLY A 39 -7.73 2.29 30.04
C GLY A 39 -8.79 1.19 30.02
N ILE A 40 -9.56 1.05 28.94
CA ILE A 40 -10.46 -0.09 28.72
C ILE A 40 -9.67 -1.19 28.01
N MET A 41 -9.85 -2.42 28.49
CA MET A 41 -9.28 -3.62 27.87
C MET A 41 -10.39 -4.38 27.15
N ILE A 42 -10.28 -4.52 25.85
CA ILE A 42 -11.25 -5.29 25.04
C ILE A 42 -10.67 -6.68 24.79
N HIS A 43 -11.49 -7.71 25.05
CA HIS A 43 -11.15 -9.08 24.69
C HIS A 43 -11.73 -9.40 23.31
N LEU A 44 -10.87 -9.83 22.39
CA LEU A 44 -11.23 -10.17 21.01
C LEU A 44 -10.93 -11.64 20.72
N ILE A 45 -11.71 -12.22 19.81
CA ILE A 45 -11.49 -13.55 19.25
C ILE A 45 -11.18 -13.35 17.78
N LEU A 46 -9.96 -13.69 17.38
CA LEU A 46 -9.53 -13.67 15.99
C LEU A 46 -9.65 -15.06 15.38
N HIS A 47 -10.27 -15.13 14.21
CA HIS A 47 -10.37 -16.31 13.37
C HIS A 47 -9.42 -16.14 12.19
N ILE A 48 -8.37 -16.94 12.16
CA ILE A 48 -7.40 -17.01 11.08
C ILE A 48 -7.94 -17.99 10.03
N PRO A 49 -8.16 -17.59 8.77
CA PRO A 49 -8.62 -18.52 7.75
C PRO A 49 -7.48 -19.48 7.33
N GLU A 50 -7.84 -20.65 6.80
CA GLU A 50 -6.87 -21.69 6.38
C GLU A 50 -5.93 -21.22 5.26
N ASP A 51 -6.38 -20.27 4.43
CA ASP A 51 -5.62 -19.69 3.33
C ASP A 51 -4.84 -18.41 3.72
N TYR A 52 -4.77 -18.06 5.01
CA TYR A 52 -3.98 -16.93 5.50
C TYR A 52 -2.50 -17.06 5.01
N PRO A 53 -1.89 -15.99 4.46
CA PRO A 53 -2.31 -14.58 4.48
C PRO A 53 -3.09 -14.09 3.25
N LEU A 54 -3.56 -14.98 2.36
CA LEU A 54 -4.40 -14.55 1.22
C LEU A 54 -5.70 -13.91 1.71
N THR A 55 -6.41 -14.56 2.64
CA THR A 55 -7.56 -13.96 3.33
C THR A 55 -7.12 -13.44 4.70
N GLY A 56 -7.47 -12.19 5.02
CA GLY A 56 -7.13 -11.58 6.31
C GLY A 56 -7.91 -12.20 7.49
N PRO A 57 -7.39 -12.10 8.72
CA PRO A 57 -8.09 -12.60 9.89
C PRO A 57 -9.41 -11.85 10.13
N ALA A 58 -10.43 -12.54 10.62
CA ALA A 58 -11.67 -11.94 11.11
C ALA A 58 -11.60 -11.76 12.63
N GLY A 59 -12.02 -10.61 13.15
CA GLY A 59 -12.07 -10.35 14.59
C GLY A 59 -13.48 -10.14 15.10
N ASN A 60 -13.81 -10.79 16.21
CA ASN A 60 -15.05 -10.59 16.95
C ASN A 60 -14.74 -10.12 18.36
N ILE A 61 -15.60 -9.26 18.93
CA ILE A 61 -15.56 -8.98 20.36
C ILE A 61 -16.05 -10.22 21.11
N ALA A 62 -15.37 -10.55 22.20
CA ALA A 62 -15.67 -11.78 22.93
C ALA A 62 -17.12 -11.76 23.47
N PRO A 63 -17.87 -12.88 23.35
CA PRO A 63 -19.26 -12.93 23.79
C PRO A 63 -19.44 -12.54 25.26
N GLY A 64 -20.41 -11.67 25.54
CA GLY A 64 -20.66 -11.12 26.88
C GLY A 64 -20.07 -9.73 27.11
N LEU A 65 -19.23 -9.25 26.19
CA LEU A 65 -18.94 -7.82 26.04
C LEU A 65 -19.91 -7.26 24.99
N GLU A 66 -21.01 -6.63 25.43
CA GLU A 66 -21.96 -5.90 24.55
C GLU A 66 -21.35 -4.59 24.01
N PHE A 67 -20.10 -4.63 23.57
CA PHE A 67 -19.46 -3.54 22.84
C PHE A 67 -19.88 -3.71 21.37
N ASP A 68 -20.95 -3.04 20.99
CA ASP A 68 -21.57 -3.11 19.68
C ASP A 68 -21.46 -1.76 18.91
N SER A 69 -22.24 -1.62 17.83
CA SER A 69 -22.24 -0.42 17.00
C SER A 69 -22.69 0.86 17.73
N SER A 70 -23.29 0.75 18.92
CA SER A 70 -23.58 1.90 19.79
C SER A 70 -22.31 2.47 20.45
N TYR A 71 -21.17 1.81 20.34
CA TYR A 71 -19.88 2.30 20.81
C TYR A 71 -18.98 2.70 19.64
N HIS A 72 -19.08 2.03 18.49
CA HIS A 72 -18.26 2.34 17.33
C HIS A 72 -18.96 1.91 16.04
N LEU A 73 -19.19 2.83 15.10
CA LEU A 73 -20.05 2.59 13.94
C LEU A 73 -19.49 1.51 13.00
N HIS A 74 -18.15 1.38 12.94
CA HIS A 74 -17.43 0.46 12.06
C HIS A 74 -17.00 -0.88 12.69
N ILE A 75 -17.68 -1.37 13.73
CA ILE A 75 -17.53 -2.77 14.15
C ILE A 75 -18.23 -3.66 13.11
N HIS A 76 -17.58 -3.80 11.96
CA HIS A 76 -17.95 -4.69 10.87
C HIS A 76 -16.75 -5.59 10.56
N THR A 77 -17.04 -6.85 10.25
CA THR A 77 -16.07 -7.91 10.01
C THR A 77 -15.52 -7.84 8.59
N ASP A 78 -14.94 -6.72 8.19
CA ASP A 78 -14.32 -6.60 6.87
C ASP A 78 -12.89 -7.15 6.90
N HIS A 79 -12.60 -8.08 6.01
CA HIS A 79 -11.28 -8.71 5.88
C HIS A 79 -10.33 -7.81 5.09
N SER A 80 -9.11 -7.60 5.58
CA SER A 80 -8.05 -6.99 4.78
C SER A 80 -6.92 -8.01 4.52
N PRO A 81 -6.70 -8.42 3.26
CA PRO A 81 -5.68 -9.38 2.90
C PRO A 81 -4.27 -8.78 3.02
N GLY A 82 -3.27 -9.61 3.34
CA GLY A 82 -1.85 -9.24 3.21
C GLY A 82 -1.16 -8.59 4.42
N TYR A 83 -1.83 -8.42 5.56
CA TYR A 83 -1.18 -7.94 6.80
C TYR A 83 -0.67 -9.09 7.68
N SER A 84 0.50 -8.88 8.30
CA SER A 84 0.91 -9.70 9.45
C SER A 84 -0.07 -9.54 10.62
N LEU A 85 -0.17 -10.54 11.49
CA LEU A 85 -1.06 -10.50 12.65
C LEU A 85 -0.79 -9.28 13.55
N SER A 86 0.48 -8.88 13.71
CA SER A 86 0.86 -7.72 14.53
C SER A 86 0.36 -6.41 13.92
N THR A 87 0.42 -6.26 12.58
CA THR A 87 -0.11 -5.10 11.87
C THR A 87 -1.63 -5.01 12.00
N ALA A 88 -2.34 -6.13 11.83
CA ALA A 88 -3.79 -6.17 12.00
C ALA A 88 -4.21 -5.77 13.42
N LEU A 89 -3.52 -6.28 14.45
CA LEU A 89 -3.80 -5.93 15.84
C LEU A 89 -3.47 -4.47 16.19
N LEU A 90 -2.39 -3.91 15.61
CA LEU A 90 -2.05 -2.49 15.75
C LEU A 90 -3.14 -1.59 15.16
N GLN A 91 -3.67 -1.96 13.98
CA GLN A 91 -4.80 -1.24 13.38
C GLN A 91 -6.04 -1.27 14.28
N ILE A 92 -6.31 -2.39 14.95
CA ILE A 92 -7.40 -2.51 15.91
C ILE A 92 -7.19 -1.58 17.12
N ILE A 93 -5.97 -1.46 17.66
CA ILE A 93 -5.70 -0.49 18.74
C ILE A 93 -6.00 0.93 18.27
N THR A 94 -5.48 1.32 17.10
CA THR A 94 -5.67 2.68 16.57
C THR A 94 -7.14 2.97 16.29
N PHE A 95 -7.86 1.96 15.80
CA PHE A 95 -9.29 2.04 15.55
C PHE A 95 -10.05 2.39 16.84
N PHE A 96 -9.82 1.65 17.93
CA PHE A 96 -10.47 1.97 19.20
C PHE A 96 -9.96 3.25 19.88
N ALA A 97 -8.76 3.73 19.54
CA ALA A 97 -8.24 4.98 20.09
C ALA A 97 -8.89 6.22 19.46
N ASP A 98 -9.29 6.14 18.19
CA ASP A 98 -9.88 7.25 17.44
C ASP A 98 -11.27 6.86 16.91
N PRO A 99 -12.34 7.04 17.71
CA PRO A 99 -13.68 6.68 17.27
C PRO A 99 -14.08 7.49 16.03
N ASP A 100 -14.82 6.84 15.13
CA ASP A 100 -15.24 7.35 13.82
C ASP A 100 -15.58 8.85 13.79
N PHE A 101 -15.11 9.55 12.74
CA PHE A 101 -15.32 10.99 12.54
C PHE A 101 -16.79 11.40 12.78
N GLY A 102 -17.01 12.12 13.88
CA GLY A 102 -18.32 12.71 14.22
C GLY A 102 -19.16 11.90 15.21
N TYR A 103 -18.76 10.70 15.60
CA TYR A 103 -19.40 9.95 16.68
C TYR A 103 -18.57 10.05 17.97
N GLN A 104 -19.14 10.61 19.02
CA GLN A 104 -18.52 10.68 20.35
C GLN A 104 -19.40 9.90 21.34
N PRO A 105 -18.91 8.79 21.91
CA PRO A 105 -19.67 8.01 22.89
C PRO A 105 -19.96 8.86 24.13
N SER A 106 -21.17 8.71 24.70
CA SER A 106 -21.51 9.42 25.93
C SER A 106 -20.69 8.92 27.12
N ALA A 107 -20.43 9.79 28.10
CA ALA A 107 -19.69 9.42 29.31
C ALA A 107 -20.37 8.25 30.07
N GLU A 108 -21.70 8.20 30.06
CA GLU A 108 -22.48 7.11 30.64
C GLU A 108 -22.23 5.78 29.91
N SER A 109 -22.20 5.79 28.58
CA SER A 109 -21.91 4.60 27.78
C SER A 109 -20.51 4.08 28.08
N ILE A 110 -19.51 4.97 28.14
CA ILE A 110 -18.13 4.63 28.51
C ILE A 110 -18.07 4.03 29.93
N ALA A 111 -18.80 4.60 30.90
CA ALA A 111 -18.84 4.09 32.27
C ALA A 111 -19.49 2.70 32.37
N ARG A 112 -20.59 2.49 31.63
CA ARG A 112 -21.23 1.17 31.48
C ARG A 112 -20.26 0.14 30.94
N LEU A 113 -19.57 0.50 29.85
CA LEU A 113 -18.58 -0.37 29.23
C LEU A 113 -17.41 -0.71 30.18
N ARG A 114 -16.88 0.28 30.91
CA ARG A 114 -15.84 0.03 31.93
C ARG A 114 -16.30 -0.98 32.98
N THR A 115 -17.56 -0.91 33.38
CA THR A 115 -18.15 -1.84 34.36
C THR A 115 -18.26 -3.24 33.76
N MET A 116 -18.73 -3.36 32.52
CA MET A 116 -18.83 -4.64 31.82
C MET A 116 -17.47 -5.31 31.67
N VAL A 117 -16.47 -4.56 31.19
CA VAL A 117 -15.10 -5.06 30.99
C VAL A 117 -14.47 -5.53 32.30
N LYS A 118 -14.69 -4.80 33.41
CA LYS A 118 -14.19 -5.22 34.73
C LYS A 118 -14.78 -6.54 35.21
N ASN A 119 -16.05 -6.79 34.90
CA ASN A 119 -16.78 -7.98 35.32
C ASN A 119 -16.66 -9.13 34.32
N PHE A 120 -16.11 -8.89 33.13
CA PHE A 120 -15.98 -9.87 32.08
C PHE A 120 -14.98 -10.97 32.46
N THR A 121 -15.40 -12.22 32.25
CA THR A 121 -14.55 -13.41 32.36
C THR A 121 -14.73 -14.26 31.12
N CYS A 122 -13.66 -14.48 30.35
CA CYS A 122 -13.73 -15.32 29.17
C CYS A 122 -13.86 -16.79 29.57
N LYS A 123 -14.86 -17.48 29.04
CA LYS A 123 -15.12 -18.89 29.35
C LYS A 123 -14.04 -19.83 28.82
N THR A 124 -13.38 -19.47 27.72
CA THR A 124 -12.41 -20.33 27.04
C THR A 124 -11.01 -20.19 27.64
N CYS A 125 -10.47 -18.97 27.72
CA CYS A 125 -9.10 -18.74 28.18
C CYS A 125 -8.98 -18.30 29.65
N SER A 126 -10.10 -18.25 30.38
CA SER A 126 -10.20 -17.78 31.78
C SER A 126 -9.68 -16.34 31.99
N HIS A 127 -9.57 -15.56 30.91
CA HIS A 127 -9.16 -14.16 30.97
C HIS A 127 -10.10 -13.37 31.88
N THR A 128 -9.53 -12.47 32.68
CA THR A 128 -10.26 -11.41 33.37
C THR A 128 -9.49 -10.09 33.24
N PHE A 129 -10.16 -8.97 33.51
CA PHE A 129 -9.49 -7.65 33.55
C PHE A 129 -8.32 -7.62 34.56
N ALA A 130 -8.48 -8.26 35.71
CA ALA A 130 -7.45 -8.29 36.77
C ALA A 130 -6.30 -9.29 36.48
N LYS A 131 -6.60 -10.35 35.74
CA LYS A 131 -5.64 -11.39 35.35
C LYS A 131 -5.77 -11.64 33.86
N SER A 132 -5.14 -10.76 33.08
CA SER A 132 -5.09 -10.90 31.63
C SER A 132 -4.32 -12.17 31.27
N ASN A 133 -4.97 -13.04 30.51
CA ASN A 133 -4.36 -14.23 29.92
C ASN A 133 -4.53 -14.16 28.40
N PRO A 134 -3.45 -13.97 27.63
CA PRO A 134 -2.09 -13.76 28.11
C PRO A 134 -1.93 -12.34 28.68
N SER A 135 -0.86 -12.14 29.44
CA SER A 135 -0.55 -10.85 30.05
C SER A 135 -0.33 -9.80 28.97
N ILE A 136 -0.89 -8.61 29.19
CA ILE A 136 -0.62 -7.47 28.32
C ILE A 136 0.78 -6.97 28.58
N VAL A 137 1.51 -6.71 27.51
CA VAL A 137 2.77 -5.97 27.61
C VAL A 137 2.43 -4.52 27.90
N HIS A 138 2.62 -4.12 29.14
CA HIS A 138 2.47 -2.72 29.52
C HIS A 138 3.61 -1.90 28.92
N TYR A 139 3.34 -0.64 28.60
CA TYR A 139 4.40 0.34 28.42
C TYR A 139 5.24 0.34 29.69
N THR A 140 6.55 0.14 29.57
CA THR A 140 7.44 0.27 30.73
C THR A 140 7.25 1.66 31.33
N GLU A 141 7.45 1.81 32.65
CA GLU A 141 7.42 3.14 33.26
C GLU A 141 8.41 4.09 32.59
N GLU A 142 9.50 3.63 31.97
CA GLU A 142 10.37 4.48 31.15
C GLU A 142 9.71 4.99 29.86
N GLN A 143 8.76 4.24 29.30
CA GLN A 143 7.97 4.65 28.12
C GLN A 143 6.76 5.50 28.50
N SER A 144 6.15 5.27 29.68
CA SER A 144 4.96 5.99 30.16
C SER A 144 5.28 7.19 31.07
N ASN A 145 6.40 7.18 31.80
CA ASN A 145 6.99 8.32 32.52
C ASN A 145 7.92 9.17 31.66
N LYS A 146 7.85 9.05 30.32
CA LYS A 146 7.78 10.28 29.53
C LYS A 146 6.47 11.00 29.88
N ARG A 147 6.39 11.52 31.12
CA ARG A 147 5.62 12.71 31.44
C ARG A 147 5.92 13.71 30.32
N PRO A 148 4.98 14.59 29.90
CA PRO A 148 5.40 15.77 29.17
C PRO A 148 6.55 16.32 29.98
N VAL A 149 7.75 16.27 29.40
CA VAL A 149 8.96 16.80 30.01
C VAL A 149 8.49 18.13 30.54
N LYS A 150 8.54 18.38 31.87
CA LYS A 150 8.42 19.75 32.39
C LYS A 150 9.22 20.54 31.39
N GLU A 151 8.63 21.48 30.63
CA GLU A 151 9.24 22.13 29.48
C GLU A 151 10.60 22.73 29.89
N GLU A 152 11.61 21.88 30.03
CA GLU A 152 12.98 22.17 29.74
C GLU A 152 12.84 22.62 28.32
N THR A 153 13.09 23.91 28.16
CA THR A 153 12.90 24.63 26.91
C THR A 153 13.83 23.93 25.93
N ILE A 154 13.31 22.88 25.27
CA ILE A 154 13.98 22.19 24.20
C ILE A 154 14.23 23.34 23.24
N SER A 155 15.51 23.62 22.99
CA SER A 155 15.84 24.66 22.04
C SER A 155 15.07 24.39 20.74
N ASN A 156 14.55 25.43 20.10
CA ASN A 156 13.81 25.27 18.84
C ASN A 156 14.59 24.40 17.83
N GLU A 157 15.93 24.44 17.87
CA GLU A 157 16.83 23.60 17.07
C GLU A 157 16.69 22.10 17.35
N GLU A 158 16.56 21.69 18.61
CA GLU A 158 16.42 20.28 18.98
C GLU A 158 15.01 19.75 18.69
N GLU A 159 13.98 20.59 18.82
CA GLU A 159 12.63 20.24 18.38
C GLU A 159 12.56 20.04 16.85
N GLU A 160 13.18 20.94 16.07
CA GLU A 160 13.27 20.79 14.62
C GLU A 160 14.06 19.54 14.22
N ARG A 161 15.16 19.23 14.92
CA ARG A 161 15.94 18.00 14.70
C ARG A 161 15.09 16.76 14.93
N LEU A 162 14.38 16.67 16.04
CA LEU A 162 13.49 15.54 16.36
C LEU A 162 12.34 15.41 15.37
N LYS A 163 11.77 16.54 14.92
CA LYS A 163 10.72 16.56 13.90
C LYS A 163 11.23 16.05 12.55
N SER A 164 12.43 16.46 12.16
CA SER A 164 13.11 15.99 10.94
C SER A 164 13.41 14.49 11.01
N GLU A 165 13.93 14.00 12.13
CA GLU A 165 14.22 12.59 12.35
C GLU A 165 12.96 11.72 12.31
N ARG A 166 11.87 12.16 12.95
CA ARG A 166 10.56 11.48 12.88
C ARG A 166 10.02 11.43 11.46
N ALA A 167 10.09 12.54 10.72
CA ALA A 167 9.67 12.60 9.33
C ALA A 167 10.50 11.65 8.45
N HIS A 168 11.81 11.57 8.70
CA HIS A 168 12.71 10.64 8.00
C HIS A 168 12.35 9.17 8.29
N LEU A 169 12.15 8.80 9.56
CA LEU A 169 11.75 7.45 9.95
C LEU A 169 10.38 7.07 9.39
N GLN A 170 9.44 8.01 9.37
CA GLN A 170 8.13 7.80 8.77
C GLN A 170 8.24 7.56 7.27
N LEU A 171 9.00 8.39 6.55
CA LEU A 171 9.25 8.20 5.12
C LEU A 171 9.93 6.84 4.84
N GLN A 172 10.91 6.46 5.66
CA GLN A 172 11.58 5.17 5.53
C GLN A 172 10.60 4.01 5.71
N ARG A 173 9.72 4.07 6.71
CA ARG A 173 8.68 3.07 6.93
C ARG A 173 7.71 2.97 5.75
N GLU A 174 7.24 4.10 5.23
CA GLU A 174 6.36 4.14 4.05
C GLU A 174 7.06 3.58 2.80
N LEU A 175 8.35 3.89 2.60
CA LEU A 175 9.13 3.32 1.51
C LEU A 175 9.29 1.81 1.67
N MET A 176 9.52 1.32 2.89
CA MET A 176 9.63 -0.11 3.14
C MET A 176 8.31 -0.82 2.82
N GLU A 177 7.19 -0.31 3.32
CA GLU A 177 5.87 -0.88 3.01
C GLU A 177 5.59 -0.91 1.50
N LYS A 178 5.89 0.19 0.80
CA LYS A 178 5.65 0.33 -0.65
C LYS A 178 6.61 -0.46 -1.53
N LEU A 179 7.78 -0.84 -1.04
CA LEU A 179 8.82 -1.57 -1.81
C LEU A 179 8.98 -3.02 -1.33
N THR A 180 7.91 -3.61 -0.82
CA THR A 180 7.86 -4.99 -0.36
C THR A 180 7.25 -5.91 -1.43
N CYS A 181 7.86 -7.08 -1.63
CA CYS A 181 7.30 -8.11 -2.50
C CYS A 181 6.01 -8.67 -1.90
N GLY A 182 4.90 -8.65 -2.65
CA GLY A 182 3.63 -9.21 -2.24
C GLY A 182 3.72 -10.69 -1.85
N VAL A 183 4.53 -11.47 -2.58
CA VAL A 183 4.68 -12.92 -2.43
C VAL A 183 5.66 -13.29 -1.30
N THR A 184 6.93 -12.86 -1.39
CA THR A 184 7.97 -13.27 -0.42
C THR A 184 8.02 -12.41 0.82
N LYS A 185 7.30 -11.27 0.84
CA LYS A 185 7.32 -10.26 1.91
C LYS A 185 8.70 -9.62 2.17
N GLN A 186 9.67 -9.86 1.29
CA GLN A 186 10.99 -9.25 1.33
C GLN A 186 10.95 -7.80 0.84
N ASN A 187 11.80 -6.96 1.42
CA ASN A 187 11.90 -5.55 1.12
C ASN A 187 13.06 -5.23 0.15
N ALA A 188 12.80 -4.42 -0.88
CA ALA A 188 13.84 -4.10 -1.87
C ALA A 188 15.01 -3.27 -1.33
N ILE A 189 14.80 -2.50 -0.26
CA ILE A 189 15.84 -1.68 0.38
C ILE A 189 16.68 -2.54 1.33
N GLU A 190 16.04 -3.25 2.26
CA GLU A 190 16.74 -4.03 3.30
C GLU A 190 17.36 -5.30 2.74
N ASP A 191 16.59 -6.10 2.00
CA ASP A 191 17.02 -7.40 1.48
C ASP A 191 17.80 -7.27 0.16
N LYS A 192 17.84 -6.07 -0.42
CA LYS A 192 18.52 -5.76 -1.69
C LYS A 192 18.06 -6.63 -2.86
N ILE A 193 16.81 -7.09 -2.81
CA ILE A 193 16.18 -7.90 -3.87
C ILE A 193 15.80 -7.07 -5.10
N CYS A 194 15.73 -7.72 -6.27
CA CYS A 194 15.17 -7.10 -7.46
C CYS A 194 13.64 -7.25 -7.45
N VAL A 195 12.91 -6.15 -7.53
CA VAL A 195 11.44 -6.12 -7.56
C VAL A 195 10.98 -5.42 -8.82
N GLY A 196 9.77 -5.77 -9.26
CA GLY A 196 9.20 -5.29 -10.49
C GLY A 196 7.70 -5.56 -10.54
N TYR A 197 7.07 -5.07 -11.59
CA TYR A 197 5.65 -5.25 -11.80
C TYR A 197 5.39 -6.51 -12.62
N PRO A 198 4.47 -7.37 -12.19
CA PRO A 198 3.91 -8.40 -13.05
C PRO A 198 3.12 -7.74 -14.19
N LEU A 199 3.27 -8.32 -15.37
CA LEU A 199 2.61 -7.89 -16.59
C LEU A 199 1.78 -9.02 -17.17
N LEU A 200 0.58 -8.71 -17.63
CA LEU A 200 -0.19 -9.58 -18.51
C LEU A 200 0.04 -9.13 -19.96
N ILE A 201 0.75 -9.96 -20.73
CA ILE A 201 0.98 -9.76 -22.15
C ILE A 201 0.05 -10.68 -22.95
N THR A 202 -0.72 -10.08 -23.85
CA THR A 202 -1.68 -10.77 -24.73
C THR A 202 -1.51 -10.29 -26.15
N ARG A 203 -2.05 -11.02 -27.13
CA ARG A 203 -2.17 -10.53 -28.52
C ARG A 203 -3.59 -10.11 -28.80
N ASP A 204 -3.73 -8.97 -29.45
CA ASP A 204 -5.02 -8.59 -30.02
C ASP A 204 -5.33 -9.41 -31.29
N ARG A 205 -6.53 -9.22 -31.85
CA ARG A 205 -6.98 -9.91 -33.07
C ARG A 205 -6.10 -9.64 -34.30
N ARG A 206 -5.24 -8.62 -34.27
CA ARG A 206 -4.29 -8.26 -35.33
C ARG A 206 -2.87 -8.75 -35.03
N GLY A 207 -2.70 -9.56 -33.98
CA GLY A 207 -1.41 -10.09 -33.54
C GLY A 207 -0.52 -9.09 -32.82
N ARG A 208 -1.01 -7.87 -32.54
CA ARG A 208 -0.24 -6.84 -31.83
C ARG A 208 -0.19 -7.18 -30.35
N LEU A 209 0.98 -6.98 -29.74
CA LEU A 209 1.15 -7.21 -28.31
C LEU A 209 0.44 -6.14 -27.50
N TRP A 210 -0.27 -6.60 -26.48
CA TRP A 210 -0.99 -5.82 -25.52
C TRP A 210 -0.52 -6.21 -24.12
N SER A 211 0.26 -5.32 -23.52
CA SER A 211 0.69 -5.43 -22.13
C SER A 211 -0.21 -4.64 -21.18
N GLU A 212 -0.45 -5.22 -20.01
CA GLU A 212 -1.18 -4.65 -18.89
C GLU A 212 -0.35 -4.78 -17.61
N ILE A 213 -0.16 -3.68 -16.87
CA ILE A 213 0.54 -3.68 -15.59
C ILE A 213 -0.43 -4.06 -14.47
N ILE A 214 -0.01 -4.95 -13.59
CA ILE A 214 -0.67 -5.24 -12.32
C ILE A 214 0.10 -4.47 -11.25
N LEU A 215 -0.60 -3.59 -10.51
CA LEU A 215 0.02 -2.69 -9.52
C LEU A 215 0.31 -3.40 -8.20
N GLU A 216 1.16 -4.40 -8.28
CA GLU A 216 1.70 -5.18 -7.17
C GLU A 216 3.20 -5.34 -7.42
N LEU A 217 4.02 -5.34 -6.36
CA LEU A 217 5.44 -5.65 -6.51
C LEU A 217 5.70 -7.13 -6.27
N ILE A 218 6.36 -7.78 -7.23
CA ILE A 218 6.82 -9.15 -7.10
C ILE A 218 8.34 -9.16 -7.26
N SER A 219 9.04 -9.95 -6.44
CA SER A 219 10.49 -10.15 -6.55
C SER A 219 10.81 -11.01 -7.78
N TYR A 220 11.99 -10.83 -8.35
CA TYR A 220 12.42 -11.64 -9.49
C TYR A 220 12.45 -13.14 -9.12
N ASP A 221 12.93 -13.47 -7.92
CA ASP A 221 13.01 -14.85 -7.45
C ASP A 221 11.63 -15.50 -7.32
N ALA A 222 10.61 -14.75 -6.84
CA ALA A 222 9.23 -15.25 -6.79
C ALA A 222 8.69 -15.53 -8.18
N TYR A 223 8.93 -14.63 -9.14
CA TYR A 223 8.53 -14.82 -10.53
C TYR A 223 9.20 -16.07 -11.16
N VAL A 224 10.51 -16.25 -10.95
CA VAL A 224 11.24 -17.42 -11.44
C VAL A 224 10.77 -18.71 -10.77
N ALA A 225 10.43 -18.67 -9.48
CA ALA A 225 9.91 -19.83 -8.77
C ALA A 225 8.55 -20.29 -9.35
N GLU A 226 7.66 -19.36 -9.73
CA GLU A 226 6.38 -19.70 -10.39
C GLU A 226 6.58 -20.38 -11.75
N ILE A 227 7.55 -19.89 -12.53
CA ILE A 227 7.95 -20.50 -13.80
C ILE A 227 8.40 -21.94 -13.60
N GLN A 228 9.34 -22.15 -12.68
CA GLN A 228 9.93 -23.46 -12.40
C GLN A 228 8.86 -24.45 -11.89
N ARG A 229 7.97 -23.99 -11.00
CA ARG A 229 6.87 -24.81 -10.48
C ARG A 229 5.91 -25.24 -11.58
N SER A 230 5.74 -24.41 -12.60
CA SER A 230 4.87 -24.70 -13.74
C SER A 230 5.56 -25.57 -14.81
N GLY A 231 6.78 -26.05 -14.56
CA GLY A 231 7.54 -26.90 -15.49
C GLY A 231 8.13 -26.13 -16.68
N GLY A 232 8.21 -24.80 -16.61
CA GLY A 232 8.84 -23.99 -17.66
C GLY A 232 10.37 -24.05 -17.55
N GLU A 233 11.05 -24.43 -18.64
CA GLU A 233 12.52 -24.57 -18.64
C GLU A 233 13.28 -23.26 -18.96
N LYS A 234 12.60 -22.20 -19.45
CA LYS A 234 13.24 -20.93 -19.83
C LYS A 234 12.29 -19.75 -19.80
N LEU A 235 12.84 -18.53 -19.67
CA LEU A 235 12.22 -17.20 -19.86
C LEU A 235 11.58 -16.96 -21.25
N ASP A 236 11.40 -18.01 -22.04
CA ASP A 236 10.87 -17.99 -23.39
C ASP A 236 9.34 -18.05 -23.31
N PHE A 237 8.75 -16.88 -23.04
CA PHE A 237 7.35 -16.57 -23.30
C PHE A 237 6.26 -17.45 -22.71
N TYR A 238 5.46 -16.83 -21.86
CA TYR A 238 4.32 -17.45 -21.24
C TYR A 238 3.00 -16.94 -21.83
N GLU A 239 2.89 -16.65 -23.13
CA GLU A 239 1.56 -16.30 -23.69
C GLU A 239 0.52 -17.38 -23.38
N ASN A 240 0.96 -18.64 -23.30
CA ASN A 240 0.12 -19.79 -23.00
C ASN A 240 0.13 -20.20 -21.52
N MET A 241 0.90 -19.52 -20.66
CA MET A 241 0.99 -19.82 -19.24
C MET A 241 0.65 -18.58 -18.42
N LYS A 242 -0.28 -18.72 -17.49
CA LYS A 242 -0.69 -17.62 -16.63
C LYS A 242 -0.39 -18.00 -15.18
N PHE A 243 0.22 -17.07 -14.49
CA PHE A 243 0.45 -17.09 -13.05
C PHE A 243 -0.57 -16.17 -12.38
N ARG A 244 -0.85 -16.38 -11.09
CA ARG A 244 -1.71 -15.48 -10.32
C ARG A 244 -0.89 -14.65 -9.34
N SER A 245 -1.14 -13.35 -9.32
CA SER A 245 -0.58 -12.42 -8.34
C SER A 245 -1.23 -12.60 -6.96
N VAL A 246 -0.72 -11.95 -5.92
CA VAL A 246 -1.34 -11.98 -4.57
C VAL A 246 -2.71 -11.33 -4.59
N THR A 247 -2.88 -10.33 -5.44
CA THR A 247 -4.18 -9.69 -5.73
C THR A 247 -5.12 -10.57 -6.58
N GLY A 248 -4.70 -11.76 -6.98
CA GLY A 248 -5.49 -12.71 -7.78
C GLY A 248 -5.53 -12.41 -9.28
N ALA A 249 -4.82 -11.39 -9.75
CA ALA A 249 -4.76 -11.03 -11.16
C ALA A 249 -3.83 -11.98 -11.94
N ASP A 250 -4.25 -12.34 -13.16
CA ASP A 250 -3.43 -13.16 -14.06
C ASP A 250 -2.27 -12.34 -14.62
N TYR A 251 -1.07 -12.92 -14.63
CA TYR A 251 0.11 -12.35 -15.29
C TYR A 251 0.93 -13.44 -15.97
N ASN A 252 1.78 -13.05 -16.91
CA ASN A 252 2.64 -14.00 -17.63
C ASN A 252 4.02 -13.41 -18.00
N HIS A 253 4.31 -12.22 -17.50
CA HIS A 253 5.60 -11.60 -17.68
C HIS A 253 5.92 -10.71 -16.49
N TRP A 254 7.14 -10.21 -16.42
CA TRP A 254 7.61 -9.39 -15.31
C TRP A 254 8.59 -8.32 -15.81
N LEU A 255 8.43 -7.10 -15.31
CA LEU A 255 9.26 -5.95 -15.66
C LEU A 255 9.90 -5.36 -14.40
N PRO A 256 11.22 -5.43 -14.25
CA PRO A 256 11.92 -4.82 -13.12
C PRO A 256 11.67 -3.31 -13.02
N LEU A 257 11.53 -2.81 -11.79
CA LEU A 257 11.38 -1.39 -11.49
C LEU A 257 12.76 -0.72 -11.37
N TYR A 258 12.93 0.50 -11.86
CA TYR A 258 14.08 1.31 -11.50
C TYR A 258 13.84 1.97 -10.14
N ILE A 259 14.57 1.56 -9.10
CA ILE A 259 14.50 2.19 -7.77
C ILE A 259 15.69 3.13 -7.56
N ASN A 260 16.90 2.65 -7.82
CA ASN A 260 18.14 3.41 -7.73
C ASN A 260 19.21 2.79 -8.65
N ALA A 261 20.39 3.43 -8.73
CA ALA A 261 21.46 2.99 -9.63
C ALA A 261 22.01 1.59 -9.31
N ASP A 262 22.08 1.19 -8.03
CA ASP A 262 22.56 -0.14 -7.64
C ASP A 262 21.53 -1.23 -8.01
N HIS A 263 20.25 -0.97 -7.74
CA HIS A 263 19.14 -1.83 -8.12
C HIS A 263 19.06 -2.00 -9.64
N PHE A 264 19.19 -0.90 -10.39
CA PHE A 264 19.25 -0.94 -11.85
C PHE A 264 20.42 -1.76 -12.36
N ARG A 265 21.62 -1.61 -11.79
CA ARG A 265 22.80 -2.38 -12.21
C ARG A 265 22.58 -3.89 -12.07
N LYS A 266 21.92 -4.32 -10.99
CA LYS A 266 21.57 -5.75 -10.77
C LYS A 266 20.49 -6.22 -11.75
N GLY A 267 19.51 -5.37 -12.04
CA GLY A 267 18.38 -5.70 -12.91
C GLY A 267 18.61 -5.44 -14.40
N GLN A 268 19.71 -4.79 -14.81
CA GLN A 268 19.86 -4.19 -16.14
C GLN A 268 19.64 -5.19 -17.27
N ALA A 269 20.30 -6.35 -17.20
CA ALA A 269 20.16 -7.40 -18.20
C ALA A 269 18.71 -7.91 -18.28
N ILE A 270 18.03 -8.03 -17.14
CA ILE A 270 16.64 -8.46 -17.06
C ILE A 270 15.71 -7.39 -17.64
N ILE A 271 15.94 -6.10 -17.32
CA ILE A 271 15.17 -4.97 -17.87
C ILE A 271 15.28 -4.95 -19.40
N GLN A 272 16.50 -5.04 -19.92
CA GLN A 272 16.77 -5.01 -21.36
C GLN A 272 16.07 -6.17 -22.07
N ASN A 273 16.17 -7.37 -21.49
CA ASN A 273 15.49 -8.56 -21.99
C ASN A 273 13.96 -8.41 -21.96
N SER A 274 13.39 -8.04 -20.82
CA SER A 274 11.93 -7.85 -20.66
C SER A 274 11.40 -6.80 -21.64
N ILE A 275 12.07 -5.65 -21.79
CA ILE A 275 11.65 -4.61 -22.73
C ILE A 275 11.68 -5.12 -24.18
N SER A 276 12.75 -5.82 -24.57
CA SER A 276 12.86 -6.35 -25.92
C SER A 276 11.81 -7.43 -26.21
N VAL A 277 11.48 -8.28 -25.22
CA VAL A 277 10.38 -9.26 -25.30
C VAL A 277 9.03 -8.57 -25.44
N ILE A 278 8.74 -7.54 -24.64
CA ILE A 278 7.47 -6.80 -24.72
C ILE A 278 7.33 -6.09 -26.08
N HIS A 279 8.44 -5.58 -26.62
CA HIS A 279 8.45 -4.84 -27.88
C HIS A 279 8.30 -5.76 -29.10
N ASN A 280 9.15 -6.80 -29.20
CA ASN A 280 9.27 -7.63 -30.40
C ASN A 280 8.40 -8.88 -30.33
N GLY A 281 7.92 -9.25 -29.15
CA GLY A 281 7.39 -10.57 -28.89
C GLY A 281 8.48 -11.63 -28.94
N THR A 282 8.06 -12.88 -28.92
CA THR A 282 8.94 -14.03 -28.72
C THR A 282 9.00 -14.98 -29.89
N ALA A 283 8.13 -14.77 -30.89
CA ALA A 283 8.09 -15.54 -32.13
C ALA A 283 9.38 -15.46 -32.95
N ASN A 284 10.29 -14.52 -32.64
CA ASN A 284 11.52 -14.33 -33.40
C ASN A 284 12.70 -15.20 -32.96
N GLY A 285 12.57 -16.03 -31.90
CA GLY A 285 13.45 -17.19 -31.65
C GLY A 285 14.96 -16.94 -31.58
N SER A 286 15.45 -15.71 -31.64
CA SER A 286 16.87 -15.41 -31.53
C SER A 286 17.20 -15.28 -30.05
N ALA A 287 18.13 -16.10 -29.59
CA ALA A 287 18.75 -16.03 -28.25
C ALA A 287 19.42 -14.67 -27.91
N ARG A 288 19.27 -13.66 -28.78
CA ARG A 288 19.68 -12.28 -28.62
C ARG A 288 18.46 -11.39 -28.79
N TYR A 289 17.86 -11.02 -27.67
CA TYR A 289 16.94 -9.91 -27.61
C TYR A 289 17.79 -8.63 -27.62
N ASP A 290 18.19 -8.19 -28.81
CA ASP A 290 19.04 -7.00 -29.02
C ASP A 290 18.26 -5.75 -28.59
N PHE A 291 18.31 -5.46 -27.30
CA PHE A 291 17.73 -4.27 -26.73
C PHE A 291 18.30 -3.04 -27.45
N THR A 292 17.40 -2.17 -27.92
CA THR A 292 17.77 -0.83 -28.35
C THR A 292 17.04 0.19 -27.46
N PRO A 293 17.64 1.36 -27.19
CA PRO A 293 17.00 2.40 -26.37
C PRO A 293 15.60 2.83 -26.87
N SER A 294 15.35 2.76 -28.18
CA SER A 294 14.04 3.09 -28.75
C SER A 294 12.94 2.10 -28.34
N MET A 295 13.28 0.83 -28.07
CA MET A 295 12.32 -0.14 -27.54
C MET A 295 11.83 0.27 -26.15
N ALA A 296 12.72 0.79 -25.30
CA ALA A 296 12.34 1.26 -23.96
C ALA A 296 11.34 2.41 -24.04
N LEU A 297 11.58 3.39 -24.92
CA LEU A 297 10.66 4.50 -25.12
C LEU A 297 9.28 4.00 -25.59
N SER A 298 9.24 3.10 -26.57
CA SER A 298 8.01 2.52 -27.09
C SER A 298 7.22 1.75 -26.03
N VAL A 299 7.89 0.85 -25.31
CA VAL A 299 7.27 0.00 -24.27
C VAL A 299 6.82 0.82 -23.07
N LEU A 300 7.70 1.62 -22.48
CA LEU A 300 7.42 2.34 -21.24
C LEU A 300 6.34 3.40 -21.46
N THR A 301 6.37 4.16 -22.55
CA THR A 301 5.32 5.15 -22.84
C THR A 301 3.96 4.49 -23.05
N THR A 302 3.92 3.35 -23.75
CA THR A 302 2.68 2.57 -23.94
C THR A 302 2.13 2.06 -22.61
N LEU A 303 2.99 1.47 -21.78
CA LEU A 303 2.63 0.99 -20.45
C LEU A 303 2.12 2.11 -19.55
N MET A 304 2.84 3.24 -19.48
CA MET A 304 2.45 4.41 -18.69
C MET A 304 1.10 4.98 -19.13
N ASN A 305 0.89 5.15 -20.45
CA ASN A 305 -0.36 5.66 -20.98
C ASN A 305 -1.54 4.73 -20.61
N LYS A 306 -1.36 3.42 -20.73
CA LYS A 306 -2.39 2.44 -20.33
C LYS A 306 -2.68 2.48 -18.84
N SER A 307 -1.65 2.49 -17.99
CA SER A 307 -1.82 2.58 -16.54
C SER A 307 -2.57 3.85 -16.15
N ALA A 308 -2.23 4.99 -16.77
CA ALA A 308 -2.95 6.24 -16.56
C ALA A 308 -4.43 6.12 -16.98
N VAL A 309 -4.72 5.59 -18.18
CA VAL A 309 -6.09 5.41 -18.65
C VAL A 309 -6.90 4.52 -17.70
N ARG A 310 -6.35 3.39 -17.26
CA ARG A 310 -7.02 2.49 -16.32
C ARG A 310 -7.25 3.14 -14.96
N LEU A 311 -6.26 3.86 -14.45
CA LEU A 311 -6.35 4.62 -13.21
C LEU A 311 -7.49 5.64 -13.29
N PHE A 312 -7.54 6.42 -14.37
CA PHE A 312 -8.62 7.40 -14.56
C PHE A 312 -9.98 6.72 -14.73
N ASN A 313 -10.05 5.56 -15.39
CA ASN A 313 -11.29 4.80 -15.53
C ASN A 313 -11.74 4.08 -14.26
N GLY A 314 -11.01 4.21 -13.14
CA GLY A 314 -11.32 3.50 -11.89
C GLY A 314 -11.13 1.98 -11.97
N GLN A 315 -10.43 1.49 -12.99
CA GLN A 315 -10.12 0.06 -13.17
C GLN A 315 -8.92 -0.39 -12.35
N ILE A 316 -8.20 0.57 -11.79
CA ILE A 316 -7.12 0.37 -10.84
C ILE A 316 -7.54 1.10 -9.58
N HIS A 317 -7.84 0.33 -8.54
CA HIS A 317 -7.97 0.86 -7.19
C HIS A 317 -6.55 0.98 -6.62
N LEU A 318 -5.98 2.17 -6.69
CA LEU A 318 -4.85 2.48 -5.82
C LEU A 318 -5.41 2.50 -4.40
N ASP A 319 -4.88 1.70 -3.48
CA ASP A 319 -5.40 1.67 -2.11
C ASP A 319 -5.48 3.06 -1.48
N ARG A 320 -6.33 3.19 -0.45
CA ARG A 320 -6.61 4.43 0.30
C ARG A 320 -5.34 5.19 0.73
N LEU A 321 -4.21 4.50 0.82
CA LEU A 321 -2.86 5.01 1.14
C LEU A 321 -2.20 5.85 0.02
N HIS A 322 -2.65 5.75 -1.23
CA HIS A 322 -2.06 6.48 -2.36
C HIS A 322 -2.73 7.82 -2.65
N GLY A 323 -3.73 8.22 -1.84
CA GLY A 323 -4.40 9.51 -1.97
C GLY A 323 -5.16 9.63 -3.29
N HIS A 324 -6.40 9.15 -3.33
CA HIS A 324 -7.26 9.46 -4.46
C HIS A 324 -7.53 10.97 -4.50
N SER A 325 -7.37 11.56 -5.68
CA SER A 325 -8.20 12.73 -5.99
C SER A 325 -9.65 12.28 -5.88
N PRO A 326 -10.52 12.98 -5.12
CA PRO A 326 -11.91 12.59 -4.94
C PRO A 326 -12.57 12.23 -6.29
N PRO A 327 -13.47 11.24 -6.38
CA PRO A 327 -14.05 10.80 -7.65
C PRO A 327 -14.57 11.95 -8.52
N ILE A 328 -15.13 12.98 -7.89
CA ILE A 328 -15.58 14.21 -8.55
C ILE A 328 -14.47 15.00 -9.25
N VAL A 329 -13.23 14.97 -8.75
CA VAL A 329 -12.06 15.61 -9.37
C VAL A 329 -11.63 14.82 -10.60
N VAL A 330 -11.58 13.48 -10.48
CA VAL A 330 -11.25 12.59 -11.61
C VAL A 330 -12.28 12.71 -12.72
N GLU A 331 -13.56 12.69 -12.37
CA GLU A 331 -14.67 12.85 -13.31
C GLU A 331 -14.62 14.20 -14.01
N LYS A 332 -14.42 15.30 -13.26
CA LYS A 332 -14.24 16.65 -13.84
C LYS A 332 -13.06 16.69 -14.81
N PHE A 333 -11.93 16.08 -14.47
CA PHE A 333 -10.76 16.02 -15.33
C PHE A 333 -11.03 15.21 -16.61
N GLN A 334 -11.66 14.04 -16.50
CA GLN A 334 -12.04 13.22 -17.64
C GLN A 334 -13.04 13.91 -18.57
N ASN A 335 -14.03 14.63 -18.00
CA ASN A 335 -15.00 15.39 -18.77
C ASN A 335 -14.31 16.54 -19.52
N ARG A 336 -13.33 17.22 -18.89
CA ARG A 336 -12.48 18.21 -19.57
C ARG A 336 -11.67 17.59 -20.71
N LEU A 337 -11.03 16.43 -20.51
CA LEU A 337 -10.30 15.75 -21.57
C LEU A 337 -11.19 15.32 -22.74
N ARG A 338 -12.41 14.82 -22.46
CA ARG A 338 -13.39 14.47 -23.48
C ARG A 338 -13.83 15.70 -24.28
N ALA A 339 -14.08 16.82 -23.61
CA ALA A 339 -14.37 18.09 -24.27
C ALA A 339 -13.20 18.55 -25.15
N ILE A 340 -11.95 18.52 -24.64
CA ILE A 340 -10.73 18.87 -25.38
C ILE A 340 -10.56 18.01 -26.66
N LYS A 341 -10.78 16.69 -26.56
CA LYS A 341 -10.65 15.78 -27.71
C LYS A 341 -11.71 15.99 -28.79
N ALA A 342 -12.87 16.53 -28.42
CA ALA A 342 -13.96 16.83 -29.36
C ALA A 342 -13.80 18.19 -30.04
N ILE A 343 -12.78 18.97 -29.67
CA ILE A 343 -12.55 20.30 -30.18
C ILE A 343 -11.57 20.25 -31.37
N ASP A 344 -12.08 20.64 -32.54
CA ASP A 344 -11.31 20.86 -33.77
C ASP A 344 -10.88 22.34 -33.95
N LYS A 345 -11.40 23.24 -33.10
CA LYS A 345 -11.17 24.69 -33.16
C LYS A 345 -10.36 25.19 -31.97
N TYR A 346 -9.22 25.81 -32.27
CA TYR A 346 -8.28 26.36 -31.29
C TYR A 346 -8.92 27.28 -30.24
N SER A 347 -9.86 28.16 -30.63
CA SER A 347 -10.54 29.07 -29.70
C SER A 347 -11.36 28.34 -28.63
N ILE A 348 -12.03 27.25 -28.99
CA ILE A 348 -12.81 26.43 -28.05
C ILE A 348 -11.87 25.66 -27.11
N PHE A 349 -10.68 25.28 -27.58
CA PHE A 349 -9.67 24.59 -26.77
C PHE A 349 -9.14 25.51 -25.67
N ILE A 350 -8.78 26.75 -26.04
CA ILE A 350 -8.32 27.78 -25.09
C ILE A 350 -9.40 28.09 -24.04
N ASP A 351 -10.67 28.08 -24.43
CA ASP A 351 -11.80 28.25 -23.52
C ASP A 351 -12.00 27.06 -22.59
N ALA A 352 -11.92 25.83 -23.10
CA ALA A 352 -12.05 24.61 -22.30
C ALA A 352 -10.98 24.48 -21.21
N ILE A 353 -9.76 24.98 -21.47
CA ILE A 353 -8.67 25.02 -20.49
C ILE A 353 -8.67 26.31 -19.64
N GLN A 354 -9.69 27.18 -19.80
CA GLN A 354 -9.87 28.44 -19.06
C GLN A 354 -8.69 29.41 -19.20
N LEU A 355 -8.11 29.50 -20.39
CA LEU A 355 -7.02 30.42 -20.70
C LEU A 355 -7.42 31.52 -21.69
N THR A 356 -8.72 31.70 -21.96
CA THR A 356 -9.26 32.68 -22.92
C THR A 356 -8.78 34.10 -22.65
N ASP A 357 -8.68 34.49 -21.38
CA ASP A 357 -8.21 35.82 -21.00
C ASP A 357 -6.68 35.97 -21.03
N THR A 358 -5.96 34.84 -21.01
CA THR A 358 -4.50 34.77 -20.96
C THR A 358 -3.87 34.58 -22.35
N ILE A 359 -4.55 33.88 -23.25
CA ILE A 359 -4.06 33.52 -24.59
C ILE A 359 -4.98 34.13 -25.63
N LYS A 360 -4.64 35.35 -26.07
CA LYS A 360 -5.39 36.09 -27.09
C LYS A 360 -4.76 35.96 -28.48
N SER A 361 -3.51 35.50 -28.53
CA SER A 361 -2.72 35.31 -29.74
C SER A 361 -1.80 34.09 -29.64
N PRO A 362 -1.27 33.58 -30.78
CA PRO A 362 -0.24 32.55 -30.77
C PRO A 362 1.02 32.93 -29.98
N ASN A 363 1.39 34.21 -29.95
CA ASN A 363 2.55 34.68 -29.18
C ASN A 363 2.32 34.56 -27.67
N ASP A 364 1.10 34.83 -27.19
CA ASP A 364 0.74 34.67 -25.77
C ASP A 364 0.87 33.20 -25.32
N MET A 365 0.53 32.25 -26.20
CA MET A 365 0.72 30.82 -25.96
C MET A 365 2.21 30.47 -25.85
N ILE A 366 3.03 30.97 -26.79
CA ILE A 366 4.49 30.75 -26.76
C ILE A 366 5.08 31.30 -25.46
N ASP A 367 4.68 32.49 -25.05
CA ASP A 367 5.15 33.13 -23.82
C ASP A 367 4.67 32.38 -22.57
N LEU A 368 3.44 31.88 -22.57
CA LEU A 368 2.94 31.03 -21.50
C LEU A 368 3.77 29.74 -21.38
N ILE A 369 4.02 29.05 -22.49
CA ILE A 369 4.85 27.83 -22.51
C ILE A 369 6.26 28.13 -21.99
N LYS A 370 6.90 29.20 -22.45
CA LYS A 370 8.23 29.61 -21.96
C LYS A 370 8.24 29.87 -20.46
N ARG A 371 7.22 30.57 -19.93
CA ARG A 371 7.07 30.80 -18.48
C ARG A 371 6.84 29.49 -17.72
N SER A 372 6.01 28.59 -18.23
CA SER A 372 5.77 27.29 -17.62
C SER A 372 7.05 26.46 -17.54
N VAL A 373 7.87 26.44 -18.61
CA VAL A 373 9.19 25.79 -18.58
C VAL A 373 10.10 26.42 -17.54
N HIS A 374 10.16 27.76 -17.47
CA HIS A 374 10.96 28.46 -16.46
C HIS A 374 10.53 28.13 -15.02
N VAL A 375 9.23 28.12 -14.74
CA VAL A 375 8.67 27.74 -13.42
C VAL A 375 9.00 26.28 -13.10
N SER A 376 8.83 25.38 -14.06
CA SER A 376 9.15 23.95 -13.92
C SER A 376 10.63 23.73 -13.58
N ASN A 377 11.53 24.45 -14.23
CA ASN A 377 12.97 24.43 -13.92
C ASN A 377 13.26 24.97 -12.52
N LYS A 378 12.67 26.11 -12.15
CA LYS A 378 12.84 26.72 -10.82
C LYS A 378 12.33 25.81 -9.69
N GLN A 379 11.28 25.03 -9.96
CA GLN A 379 10.69 24.07 -9.03
C GLN A 379 11.36 22.69 -9.08
N GLY A 380 12.35 22.48 -9.95
CA GLY A 380 13.10 21.23 -10.05
C GLY A 380 12.35 20.08 -10.74
N TYR A 381 11.18 20.32 -11.31
CA TYR A 381 10.40 19.30 -12.04
C TYR A 381 11.04 18.92 -13.37
N THR A 382 11.72 19.86 -14.02
CA THR A 382 12.42 19.65 -15.28
C THR A 382 13.93 19.84 -15.07
N ASN A 383 14.53 19.01 -14.21
CA ASN A 383 15.96 18.78 -14.26
C ASN A 383 16.26 17.84 -15.44
N ILE A 384 16.14 18.34 -16.67
CA ILE A 384 16.78 17.68 -17.80
C ILE A 384 18.27 17.80 -17.51
N VAL A 385 18.86 16.66 -17.15
CA VAL A 385 20.30 16.49 -17.03
C VAL A 385 20.90 16.83 -18.40
N SER A 386 21.24 18.10 -18.62
CA SER A 386 22.08 18.53 -19.72
C SER A 386 23.53 18.23 -19.33
N ASN A 387 23.87 16.95 -19.29
CA ASN A 387 25.26 16.50 -19.29
C ASN A 387 25.49 15.74 -20.60
N GLY A 388 26.35 16.31 -21.46
CA GLY A 388 27.14 15.60 -22.47
C GLY A 388 26.37 14.99 -23.63
#